data_AF-A0A496XLV4-F1
#
_entry.id   AF-A0A496XLV4-F1
#
_cell.length_a   1.000
_cell.length_b   1.000
_cell.length_c   1.000
_cell.angle_alpha   90.00
_cell.angle_beta   90.00
_cell.angle_gamma   90.00
#
_symmetry.space_group_name_H-M   'P 1'
#
loop_
_entity.id
_entity.type
_entity.pdbx_description
1 polymer ?
#
loop_
_entity_poly.entity_id
_entity_poly.type
_entity_poly.pdbx_seq_one_letter_code
_entity_poly.pdbx_strand_id
1 'polypeptide(L)'
;MIKVENKISVCVDCINFIANGELPADTTESQDKAWVDKINANWPPGEQQLVDADEHAGFETTPCDCCDSPLHGDRFSVLILKKV
;
A
#
# COMPACT_ATOMS: atom_id res chain seq x y z
N MET A 1 19.40 -12.48 -1.34
CA MET A 1 19.02 -12.19 -2.75
C MET A 1 17.62 -11.59 -2.72
N ILE A 2 17.27 -10.60 -3.56
CA ILE A 2 15.91 -10.02 -3.58
C ILE A 2 15.12 -10.69 -4.71
N LYS A 3 13.92 -11.18 -4.41
CA LYS A 3 13.01 -11.76 -5.41
C LYS A 3 11.71 -10.95 -5.45
N VAL A 4 11.27 -10.60 -6.66
CA VAL A 4 9.90 -10.12 -6.90
C VAL A 4 8.97 -11.31 -6.77
N GLU A 5 8.08 -11.28 -5.80
CA GLU A 5 7.17 -12.40 -5.53
C GLU A 5 5.84 -12.24 -6.24
N ASN A 6 5.21 -11.07 -6.12
CA ASN A 6 3.86 -10.79 -6.60
C ASN A 6 3.64 -9.29 -6.88
N LYS A 7 2.49 -8.99 -7.49
CA LYS A 7 1.97 -7.64 -7.77
C LYS A 7 0.59 -7.49 -7.11
N ILE A 8 0.34 -6.37 -6.46
CA ILE A 8 -0.92 -6.03 -5.78
C ILE A 8 -1.49 -4.69 -6.27
N SER A 9 -2.78 -4.45 -6.01
CA SER A 9 -3.53 -3.25 -6.39
C SER A 9 -3.87 -2.39 -5.17
N VAL A 10 -3.39 -1.15 -5.13
CA VAL A 10 -3.50 -0.28 -3.93
C VAL A 10 -4.16 1.07 -4.23
N CYS A 11 -4.81 1.71 -3.25
CA CYS A 11 -5.36 3.07 -3.42
C CYS A 11 -4.28 4.14 -3.58
N VAL A 12 -4.72 5.32 -4.01
CA VAL A 12 -3.95 6.58 -4.03
C VAL A 12 -3.18 6.82 -2.73
N ASP A 13 -3.83 6.71 -1.56
CA ASP A 13 -3.16 6.98 -0.28
C ASP A 13 -2.02 5.99 -0.01
N CYS A 14 -2.26 4.71 -0.31
CA CYS A 14 -1.24 3.66 -0.13
C CYS A 14 -0.07 3.84 -1.08
N ILE A 15 -0.31 4.20 -2.36
CA ILE A 15 0.81 4.40 -3.29
C ILE A 15 1.65 5.62 -2.91
N ASN A 16 1.02 6.73 -2.48
CA ASN A 16 1.74 7.92 -2.01
C ASN A 16 2.55 7.62 -0.75
N PHE A 17 2.01 6.81 0.16
CA PHE A 17 2.77 6.36 1.33
C PHE A 17 3.96 5.46 0.95
N ILE A 18 3.76 4.51 0.04
CA ILE A 18 4.81 3.57 -0.38
C ILE A 18 5.93 4.31 -1.14
N ALA A 19 5.56 5.25 -2.02
CA ALA A 19 6.51 5.98 -2.85
C ALA A 19 7.22 7.11 -2.10
N ASN A 20 6.47 7.87 -1.28
CA ASN A 20 6.92 9.15 -0.71
C ASN A 20 6.92 9.18 0.82
N GLY A 21 6.35 8.18 1.50
CA GLY A 21 6.12 8.21 2.95
C GLY A 21 5.00 9.19 3.36
N GLU A 22 4.15 9.60 2.42
CA GLU A 22 3.06 10.55 2.66
C GLU A 22 1.84 9.87 3.28
N LEU A 23 1.30 10.46 4.34
CA LEU A 23 0.08 9.99 4.99
C LEU A 23 -1.17 10.53 4.27
N PRO A 24 -2.34 9.88 4.45
CA PRO A 24 -3.60 10.41 3.91
C PRO A 24 -3.85 11.85 4.35
N ALA A 25 -4.48 12.64 3.48
CA ALA A 25 -4.91 13.98 3.84
C ALA A 25 -6.14 13.93 4.78
N ASP A 26 -6.36 15.01 5.53
CA ASP A 26 -7.56 15.22 6.36
C ASP A 26 -7.81 14.18 7.47
N THR A 27 -6.76 13.54 7.96
CA THR A 27 -6.77 12.63 9.10
C THR A 27 -6.24 13.28 10.38
N THR A 28 -6.68 12.77 11.53
CA THR A 28 -6.08 13.08 12.83
C THR A 28 -4.86 12.20 13.07
N GLU A 29 -3.96 12.62 13.96
CA GLU A 29 -2.77 11.83 14.35
C GLU A 29 -3.14 10.41 14.84
N SER A 30 -4.29 10.27 15.52
CA SER A 30 -4.81 8.97 15.95
C SER A 30 -5.26 8.09 14.78
N GLN A 31 -5.82 8.68 13.72
CA GLN A 31 -6.21 7.95 12.50
C GLN A 31 -4.96 7.55 11.71
N ASP A 32 -3.98 8.44 11.59
CA ASP A 32 -2.69 8.15 10.96
C ASP A 32 -2.01 6.96 11.62
N LYS A 33 -1.92 7.00 12.95
CA LYS A 33 -1.32 5.91 13.72
C LYS A 33 -2.06 4.59 13.48
N ALA A 34 -3.40 4.59 13.56
CA ALA A 34 -4.19 3.39 13.34
C ALA A 34 -4.01 2.82 11.91
N TRP A 35 -3.90 3.69 10.92
CA TRP A 35 -3.67 3.31 9.53
C TRP A 35 -2.28 2.72 9.30
N VAL A 36 -1.23 3.35 9.84
CA VAL A 36 0.14 2.84 9.78
C VAL A 36 0.27 1.50 10.53
N ASP A 37 -0.34 1.39 11.72
CA ASP A 37 -0.36 0.15 12.49
C ASP A 37 -1.03 -0.99 11.70
N LYS A 38 -2.13 -0.69 10.97
CA LYS A 38 -2.81 -1.65 10.10
C LYS A 38 -1.93 -2.10 8.93
N ILE A 39 -1.28 -1.17 8.24
CA ILE A 39 -0.36 -1.51 7.15
C ILE A 39 0.81 -2.36 7.67
N ASN A 40 1.39 -2.02 8.81
CA ASN A 40 2.48 -2.81 9.40
C ASN A 40 2.02 -4.20 9.84
N ALA A 41 0.74 -4.38 10.20
CA ALA A 41 0.18 -5.69 10.50
C ALA A 41 -0.01 -6.55 9.23
N ASN A 42 -0.47 -5.93 8.13
CA ASN A 42 -0.65 -6.61 6.85
C ASN A 42 0.68 -6.86 6.11
N TRP A 43 1.63 -5.94 6.25
CA TRP A 43 2.90 -5.87 5.55
C TRP A 43 4.04 -5.59 6.52
N PRO A 44 4.45 -6.59 7.34
CA PRO A 44 5.44 -6.39 8.37
C PRO A 44 6.79 -5.88 7.82
N PRO A 45 7.30 -4.75 8.32
CA PRO A 45 8.58 -4.21 7.87
C PRO A 45 9.71 -5.20 8.18
N GLY A 46 10.53 -5.48 7.18
CA GLY A 46 11.68 -6.40 7.30
C GLY A 46 11.44 -7.81 6.77
N GLU A 47 10.18 -8.24 6.60
CA GLU A 47 9.84 -9.48 5.90
C GLU A 47 9.62 -9.23 4.41
N GLN A 48 8.94 -8.14 4.09
CA GLN A 48 8.55 -7.75 2.74
C GLN A 48 8.81 -6.26 2.54
N GLN A 49 9.09 -5.88 1.30
CA GLN A 49 9.18 -4.49 0.89
C GLN A 49 8.21 -4.26 -0.27
N LEU A 50 7.34 -3.27 -0.09
CA LEU A 50 6.44 -2.78 -1.13
C LEU A 50 7.17 -1.71 -1.95
N VAL A 51 7.08 -1.80 -3.28
CA VAL A 51 7.71 -0.85 -4.19
C VAL A 51 6.71 -0.44 -5.26
N ASP A 52 6.61 0.87 -5.51
CA ASP A 52 5.82 1.43 -6.61
C ASP A 52 6.28 0.86 -7.97
N ALA A 53 5.32 0.39 -8.76
CA ALA A 53 5.57 -0.15 -10.10
C ALA A 53 5.38 0.90 -11.23
N ASP A 54 5.08 2.16 -10.89
CA ASP A 54 4.81 3.27 -11.82
C ASP A 54 3.71 2.92 -12.85
N GLU A 55 2.69 2.20 -12.39
CA GLU A 55 1.62 1.69 -13.27
C GLU A 55 0.24 1.89 -12.65
N HIS A 56 -0.58 2.70 -13.33
CA HIS A 56 -1.99 2.89 -13.00
C HIS A 56 -2.80 1.63 -13.35
N ALA A 57 -3.40 0.99 -12.35
CA ALA A 57 -4.15 -0.26 -12.48
C ALA A 57 -5.64 -0.06 -12.87
N GLY A 58 -6.14 1.19 -12.84
CA GLY A 58 -7.52 1.52 -13.22
C GLY A 58 -8.44 1.71 -12.01
N PHE A 59 -9.74 1.84 -12.27
CA PHE A 59 -10.75 2.00 -11.22
C PHE A 59 -11.21 0.65 -10.67
N GLU A 60 -11.23 0.48 -9.35
CA GLU A 60 -11.74 -0.73 -8.70
C GLU A 60 -12.81 -0.45 -7.64
N THR A 61 -13.66 -1.45 -7.43
CA THR A 61 -14.71 -1.46 -6.38
C THR A 61 -14.43 -2.47 -5.27
N THR A 62 -13.32 -3.19 -5.37
CA THR A 62 -12.81 -4.11 -4.36
C THR A 62 -11.98 -3.37 -3.30
N PRO A 63 -11.86 -3.91 -2.07
CA PRO A 63 -11.00 -3.32 -1.04
C PRO A 63 -9.54 -3.19 -1.49
N CYS A 64 -8.83 -2.21 -0.94
CA CYS A 64 -7.39 -2.00 -1.18
C CYS A 64 -6.57 -3.20 -0.68
N ASP A 65 -5.68 -3.77 -1.50
CA ASP A 65 -4.84 -4.90 -1.06
C ASP A 65 -3.83 -4.50 0.05
N CYS A 66 -3.51 -3.20 0.17
CA CYS A 66 -2.55 -2.73 1.17
C CYS A 66 -3.19 -2.45 2.53
N CYS A 67 -4.17 -1.53 2.56
CA CYS A 67 -4.79 -1.04 3.79
C CYS A 67 -6.21 -1.58 4.05
N ASP A 68 -6.72 -2.48 3.21
CA ASP A 68 -8.10 -3.01 3.20
C ASP A 68 -9.19 -1.93 3.26
N SER A 69 -8.90 -0.72 2.78
CA SER A 69 -9.92 0.32 2.67
C SER A 69 -11.04 -0.16 1.74
N PRO A 70 -12.31 -0.10 2.15
CA PRO A 70 -13.44 -0.51 1.31
C PRO A 70 -13.82 0.57 0.28
N LEU A 71 -13.12 1.72 0.27
CA LEU A 71 -13.40 2.80 -0.65
C LEU A 71 -13.06 2.39 -2.08
N HIS A 72 -13.97 2.69 -3.00
CA HIS A 72 -13.78 2.54 -4.44
C HIS A 72 -12.94 3.72 -4.95
N GLY A 73 -12.20 3.50 -6.03
CA GLY A 73 -11.37 4.54 -6.61
C GLY A 73 -10.33 4.00 -7.57
N ASP A 74 -9.47 4.91 -8.02
CA ASP A 74 -8.31 4.57 -8.82
C ASP A 74 -7.29 3.76 -8.00
N ARG A 75 -6.65 2.82 -8.70
CA ARG A 75 -5.69 1.89 -8.15
C ARG A 75 -4.36 1.96 -8.86
N PHE A 76 -3.33 1.58 -8.14
CA PHE A 76 -1.94 1.59 -8.57
C PHE A 76 -1.30 0.24 -8.27
N SER A 77 -0.39 -0.13 -9.15
CA SER A 77 0.34 -1.38 -9.05
C SER A 77 1.52 -1.26 -8.10
N VAL A 78 1.67 -2.22 -7.19
CA VAL A 78 2.81 -2.33 -6.29
C VAL A 78 3.42 -3.71 -6.39
N LEU A 79 4.75 -3.77 -6.42
CA LEU A 79 5.52 -5.01 -6.38
C LEU A 79 5.90 -5.38 -4.94
N ILE A 80 5.79 -6.67 -4.63
CA ILE A 80 6.24 -7.24 -3.35
C ILE A 80 7.63 -7.84 -3.55
N LEU A 81 8.60 -7.29 -2.82
CA LEU A 81 9.96 -7.81 -2.74
C LEU A 81 10.14 -8.60 -1.44
N LYS A 82 10.58 -9.86 -1.56
CA LYS A 82 10.99 -10.66 -0.40
C LYS A 82 12.49 -10.84 -0.35
N LYS A 83 13.02 -10.74 0.87
CA LYS A 83 14.42 -11.04 1.17
C LYS A 83 14.55 -12.56 1.32
N VAL A 84 15.34 -13.17 0.43
CA VAL A 84 15.73 -14.59 0.47
C VAL A 84 17.14 -14.71 1.04
#